data_AF-A0A8R2JWT9-F1
#
_entry.id   AF-A0A8R2JWT9-F1
#
_cell.length_a   1.000
_cell.length_b   1.000
_cell.length_c   1.000
_cell.angle_alpha   90.00
_cell.angle_beta   90.00
_cell.angle_gamma   90.00
#
_symmetry.space_group_name_H-M   'P 1'
#
loop_
_entity.id
_entity.type
_entity.pdbx_description
1 polymer ?
#
loop_
_entity_poly.entity_id
_entity_poly.type
_entity_poly.pdbx_seq_one_letter_code
_entity_poly.pdbx_strand_id
1 'polypeptide(L)'
;MPKLDRNMFCNRKQVPSVILQGIVDANLMFIDIFAGWPGRSHDARVYRCSKIGQKIINDPESVLPPSCHIIGDGAYPLTEGLMIPFKDNGRLTREQKIFNKKLSSSRILIEQAFGKLIGRFRKLKYAYMCITEIHLKYLIWDNFDCDPVSTEIDFLESNEEEAISGLEKRNMLCNLLAL
;
A
#
# COMPACT_ATOMS: atom_id res chain seq x y z
N MET A 1 -20.50 16.01 -2.79
CA MET A 1 -19.30 16.01 -3.64
C MET A 1 -19.26 17.31 -4.44
N PRO A 2 -18.12 18.00 -4.58
CA PRO A 2 -18.00 19.12 -5.52
C PRO A 2 -18.25 18.66 -6.96
N LYS A 3 -18.70 19.55 -7.84
CA LYS A 3 -18.90 19.24 -9.27
C LYS A 3 -17.58 18.81 -9.88
N LEU A 4 -17.51 17.57 -10.34
CA LEU A 4 -16.33 17.03 -11.02
C LEU A 4 -16.36 17.48 -12.49
N ASP A 5 -15.32 18.19 -12.91
CA ASP A 5 -15.13 18.53 -14.33
C ASP A 5 -14.79 17.25 -15.12
N ARG A 6 -15.35 17.10 -16.31
CA ARG A 6 -15.07 16.01 -17.25
C ARG A 6 -13.56 15.86 -17.49
N ASN A 7 -12.84 16.98 -17.52
CA ASN A 7 -11.38 17.02 -17.69
C ASN A 7 -10.61 16.33 -16.55
N MET A 8 -11.22 16.11 -15.38
CA MET A 8 -10.58 15.40 -14.26
C MET A 8 -10.48 13.89 -14.50
N PHE A 9 -11.33 13.34 -15.37
CA PHE A 9 -11.29 11.92 -15.72
C PHE A 9 -10.26 11.63 -16.82
N CYS A 10 -9.86 12.63 -17.61
CA CYS A 10 -8.84 12.42 -18.63
C CYS A 10 -7.44 12.31 -18.00
N ASN A 11 -6.83 11.13 -18.06
CA ASN A 11 -5.45 10.96 -17.56
C ASN A 11 -4.43 11.72 -18.42
N ARG A 12 -3.13 11.63 -18.06
CA ARG A 12 -2.03 12.28 -18.80
C ARG A 12 -1.92 11.86 -20.27
N LYS A 13 -2.52 10.74 -20.66
CA LYS A 13 -2.60 10.24 -22.04
C LYS A 13 -3.86 10.73 -22.77
N GLN A 14 -4.61 11.67 -22.19
CA GLN A 14 -5.89 12.18 -22.71
C GLN A 14 -6.99 11.12 -22.83
N VAL A 15 -6.91 10.04 -22.03
CA VAL A 15 -7.91 8.97 -22.02
C VAL A 15 -8.79 9.10 -20.78
N PRO A 16 -10.13 9.10 -20.92
CA PRO A 16 -11.03 9.07 -19.77
C PRO A 16 -10.76 7.85 -18.91
N SER A 17 -10.60 8.04 -17.61
CA SER A 17 -10.23 6.99 -16.68
C SER A 17 -10.74 7.25 -15.28
N VAL A 18 -10.96 6.15 -14.57
CA VAL A 18 -11.32 6.13 -13.16
C VAL A 18 -10.25 5.41 -12.36
N ILE A 19 -10.04 5.87 -11.14
CA ILE A 19 -9.09 5.25 -10.23
C ILE A 19 -9.73 4.04 -9.55
N LEU A 20 -8.94 2.97 -9.50
CA LEU A 20 -9.16 1.79 -8.68
C LEU A 20 -8.02 1.68 -7.68
N GLN A 21 -8.32 1.98 -6.42
CA GLN A 21 -7.48 1.66 -5.28
C GLN A 21 -7.83 0.24 -4.84
N GLY A 22 -6.84 -0.64 -4.80
CA GLY A 22 -6.99 -1.99 -4.29
C GLY A 22 -5.92 -2.25 -3.27
N ILE A 23 -6.28 -2.97 -2.22
CA ILE A 23 -5.41 -3.38 -1.14
C ILE A 23 -5.33 -4.91 -1.17
N VAL A 24 -4.13 -5.45 -1.36
CA VAL A 24 -3.90 -6.87 -1.66
C VAL A 24 -2.94 -7.49 -0.67
N ASP A 25 -3.25 -8.70 -0.20
CA ASP A 25 -2.39 -9.51 0.67
C ASP A 25 -1.28 -10.29 -0.06
N ALA A 26 -0.48 -11.02 0.69
CA ALA A 26 0.58 -11.88 0.14
C ALA A 26 0.06 -13.06 -0.70
N ASN A 27 -1.20 -13.47 -0.51
CA ASN A 27 -1.86 -14.54 -1.25
C ASN A 27 -2.54 -14.05 -2.54
N LEU A 28 -2.29 -12.80 -2.96
CA LEU A 28 -2.90 -12.16 -4.12
C LEU A 28 -4.42 -11.94 -3.98
N MET A 29 -4.92 -11.89 -2.75
CA MET A 29 -6.32 -11.64 -2.43
C MET A 29 -6.56 -10.16 -2.13
N PHE A 30 -7.61 -9.59 -2.71
CA PHE A 30 -8.02 -8.22 -2.42
C PHE A 30 -8.75 -8.18 -1.08
N ILE A 31 -8.17 -7.45 -0.12
CA ILE A 31 -8.75 -7.19 1.21
C ILE A 31 -9.74 -6.03 1.15
N ASP A 32 -9.39 -4.98 0.41
CA ASP A 32 -10.26 -3.81 0.20
C ASP A 32 -10.13 -3.30 -1.24
N ILE A 33 -11.25 -2.78 -1.76
CA ILE A 33 -11.31 -2.12 -3.06
C ILE A 33 -12.10 -0.83 -2.92
N PHE A 34 -11.51 0.27 -3.40
CA PHE A 34 -12.13 1.59 -3.44
C PHE A 34 -11.97 2.18 -4.84
N ALA A 35 -13.09 2.51 -5.49
CA ALA A 35 -13.10 2.90 -6.91
C ALA A 35 -13.96 4.15 -7.17
N GLY A 36 -13.79 4.71 -8.37
CA GLY A 36 -14.68 5.75 -8.90
C GLY A 36 -14.14 7.18 -8.79
N TRP A 37 -12.89 7.34 -8.34
CA TRP A 37 -12.23 8.64 -8.35
C TRP A 37 -11.79 9.04 -9.76
N PRO A 38 -11.75 10.33 -10.12
CA PRO A 38 -11.25 10.76 -11.42
C PRO A 38 -9.79 10.35 -11.63
N GLY A 39 -9.43 9.93 -12.85
CA GLY A 39 -8.08 9.47 -13.23
C GLY A 39 -6.92 10.43 -12.98
N ARG A 40 -7.18 11.72 -12.78
CA ARG A 40 -6.16 12.72 -12.42
C ARG A 40 -6.01 12.94 -10.92
N SER A 41 -6.79 12.25 -10.09
CA SER A 41 -6.72 12.43 -8.64
C SER A 41 -5.40 11.90 -8.12
N HIS A 42 -4.83 12.58 -7.13
CA HIS A 42 -3.63 12.11 -6.47
C HIS A 42 -3.93 10.88 -5.61
N ASP A 43 -3.11 9.85 -5.74
CA ASP A 43 -3.13 8.59 -5.00
C ASP A 43 -3.31 8.81 -3.49
N ALA A 44 -2.48 9.67 -2.89
CA ALA A 44 -2.61 10.06 -1.48
C ALA A 44 -3.98 10.66 -1.11
N ARG A 45 -4.63 11.37 -2.04
CA ARG A 45 -5.97 11.92 -1.81
C ARG A 45 -7.02 10.82 -1.87
N VAL A 46 -6.91 9.91 -2.84
CA VAL A 46 -7.83 8.76 -2.95
C VAL A 46 -7.74 7.92 -1.68
N TYR A 47 -6.53 7.64 -1.19
CA TYR A 47 -6.30 6.93 0.08
C TYR A 47 -6.95 7.62 1.27
N ARG A 48 -6.67 8.91 1.48
CA ARG A 48 -7.25 9.70 2.59
C ARG A 48 -8.78 9.78 2.52
N CYS A 49 -9.37 9.61 1.35
CA CYS A 49 -10.82 9.62 1.17
C CYS A 49 -11.45 8.22 1.13
N SER A 50 -10.64 7.16 1.09
CA SER A 50 -11.12 5.77 1.19
C SER A 50 -11.51 5.45 2.63
N LYS A 51 -12.55 4.62 2.81
CA LYS A 51 -13.01 4.22 4.16
C LYS A 51 -11.89 3.51 4.93
N ILE A 52 -11.19 2.59 4.27
CA ILE A 52 -10.09 1.84 4.87
C ILE A 52 -8.90 2.75 5.19
N GLY A 53 -8.58 3.71 4.31
CA GLY A 53 -7.49 4.66 4.53
C GLY A 53 -7.77 5.58 5.70
N GLN A 54 -9.01 6.05 5.87
CA GLN A 54 -9.40 6.83 7.06
C GLN A 54 -9.24 6.03 8.35
N LYS A 55 -9.66 4.76 8.36
CA LYS A 55 -9.46 3.90 9.54
C LYS A 55 -7.97 3.74 9.85
N ILE A 56 -7.15 3.41 8.85
CA ILE A 56 -5.71 3.18 9.07
C ILE A 56 -4.95 4.44 9.46
N ILE A 57 -5.37 5.62 9.01
CA ILE A 57 -4.78 6.89 9.40
C ILE A 57 -5.12 7.25 10.86
N ASN A 58 -6.36 6.99 11.29
CA ASN A 58 -6.85 7.41 12.60
C ASN A 58 -6.58 6.37 13.70
N ASP A 59 -6.65 5.09 13.35
CA ASP A 59 -6.59 3.94 14.24
C ASP A 59 -6.11 2.70 13.45
N PRO A 60 -4.79 2.62 13.15
CA PRO A 60 -4.23 1.51 12.39
C PRO A 60 -4.44 0.15 13.05
N GLU A 61 -4.41 0.08 14.37
CA GLU A 61 -4.54 -1.17 15.14
C GLU A 61 -5.95 -1.78 15.06
N SER A 62 -6.98 -0.96 14.82
CA SER A 62 -8.34 -1.47 14.55
C SER A 62 -8.48 -2.25 13.24
N VAL A 63 -7.50 -2.15 12.35
CA VAL A 63 -7.54 -2.77 11.00
C VAL A 63 -6.36 -3.71 10.77
N LEU A 64 -5.18 -3.34 11.25
CA LEU A 64 -3.93 -4.03 11.04
C LEU A 64 -3.57 -4.80 12.31
N PRO A 65 -3.18 -6.08 12.21
CA PRO A 65 -2.62 -6.78 13.36
C PRO A 65 -1.40 -6.04 13.92
N PRO A 66 -1.05 -6.27 15.20
CA PRO A 66 0.17 -5.73 15.79
C PRO A 66 1.40 -6.00 14.91
N SER A 67 2.33 -5.05 14.87
CA SER A 67 3.55 -5.11 14.05
C SER A 67 3.35 -5.12 12.52
N CYS A 68 2.11 -5.17 12.02
CA CYS A 68 1.84 -5.08 10.59
C CYS A 68 1.79 -3.63 10.08
N HIS A 69 1.88 -3.46 8.76
CA HIS A 69 1.75 -2.16 8.10
C HIS A 69 1.41 -2.32 6.61
N ILE A 70 0.69 -1.37 6.04
CA ILE A 70 0.54 -1.24 4.58
C ILE A 70 1.86 -0.74 3.99
N ILE A 71 2.16 -1.16 2.77
CA ILE A 71 3.23 -0.61 1.95
C ILE A 71 2.63 0.28 0.85
N GLY A 72 3.08 1.52 0.78
CA GLY A 72 2.72 2.48 -0.25
C GLY A 72 3.89 2.78 -1.17
N ASP A 73 3.58 3.41 -2.31
CA ASP A 73 4.60 4.13 -3.07
C ASP A 73 5.01 5.46 -2.39
N GLY A 74 5.99 6.15 -2.96
CA GLY A 74 6.47 7.43 -2.43
C GLY A 74 5.50 8.61 -2.61
N ALA A 75 4.36 8.42 -3.27
CA ALA A 75 3.32 9.43 -3.41
C ALA A 75 2.36 9.45 -2.22
N TYR A 76 2.30 8.38 -1.42
CA TYR A 76 1.51 8.32 -0.19
C TYR A 76 2.20 9.00 1.00
N PRO A 77 1.44 9.45 2.01
CA PRO A 77 2.02 9.90 3.27
C PRO A 77 2.60 8.73 4.06
N LEU A 78 3.74 8.93 4.72
CA LEU A 78 4.23 8.01 5.74
C LEU A 78 3.36 8.14 6.99
N THR A 79 2.82 7.04 7.48
CA THR A 79 2.04 6.97 8.74
C THR A 79 2.43 5.70 9.51
N GLU A 80 1.92 5.51 10.73
CA GLU A 80 2.16 4.31 11.54
C GLU A 80 1.67 3.02 10.85
N GLY A 81 0.55 3.13 10.14
CA GLY A 81 -0.06 2.06 9.36
C GLY A 81 0.37 2.00 7.89
N LEU A 82 1.18 2.93 7.38
CA LEU A 82 1.58 3.00 5.97
C LEU A 82 3.07 3.33 5.79
N MET A 83 3.86 2.34 5.42
CA MET A 83 5.29 2.45 5.11
C MET A 83 5.52 2.81 3.65
N ILE A 84 6.40 3.77 3.39
CA ILE A 84 6.76 4.21 2.03
C ILE A 84 8.28 4.17 1.84
N PRO A 85 8.78 4.03 0.61
CA PRO A 85 10.22 4.04 0.34
C PRO A 85 10.87 5.36 0.76
N PHE A 86 12.17 5.32 1.07
CA PHE A 86 12.99 6.51 1.22
C PHE A 86 13.10 7.22 -0.14
N LYS A 87 13.00 8.55 -0.13
CA LYS A 87 13.16 9.36 -1.34
C LYS A 87 14.61 9.31 -1.82
N ASP A 88 14.81 8.90 -3.07
CA ASP A 88 16.16 8.85 -3.65
C ASP A 88 16.57 10.22 -4.18
N ASN A 89 17.34 10.94 -3.37
CA ASN A 89 17.96 12.21 -3.76
C ASN A 89 19.45 12.03 -4.12
N GLY A 90 19.87 10.82 -4.50
CA GLY A 90 21.27 10.47 -4.78
C GLY A 90 22.14 10.22 -3.54
N ARG A 91 21.53 10.23 -2.34
CA ARG A 91 22.23 10.11 -1.04
C ARG A 91 21.67 9.00 -0.14
N LEU A 92 21.02 7.98 -0.72
CA LEU A 92 20.51 6.85 0.06
C LEU A 92 21.65 6.03 0.66
N THR A 93 21.54 5.70 1.95
CA THR A 93 22.46 4.76 2.61
C THR A 93 22.29 3.35 2.05
N ARG A 94 23.21 2.44 2.38
CA ARG A 94 23.13 1.04 1.94
C ARG A 94 21.85 0.37 2.46
N GLU A 95 21.52 0.63 3.72
CA GLU A 95 20.35 0.12 4.44
C GLU A 95 19.07 0.61 3.76
N GLN A 96 19.00 1.90 3.46
CA GLN A 96 17.85 2.49 2.77
C GLN A 96 17.68 1.94 1.34
N LYS A 97 18.78 1.64 0.63
CA LYS A 97 18.72 0.97 -0.68
C LYS A 97 18.17 -0.44 -0.57
N ILE A 98 18.58 -1.20 0.44
CA ILE A 98 18.06 -2.56 0.72
C ILE A 98 16.57 -2.48 1.04
N PHE A 99 16.18 -1.57 1.94
CA PHE A 99 14.78 -1.31 2.30
C PHE A 99 13.94 -0.98 1.06
N ASN A 100 14.36 0.00 0.25
CA ASN A 100 13.67 0.38 -0.97
C ASN A 100 13.58 -0.77 -1.99
N LYS A 101 14.63 -1.59 -2.11
CA LYS A 101 14.63 -2.77 -2.97
C LYS A 101 13.61 -3.80 -2.51
N LYS A 102 13.52 -4.06 -1.20
CA LYS A 102 12.51 -4.95 -0.60
C LYS A 102 11.09 -4.40 -0.77
N LEU A 103 10.85 -3.10 -0.58
CA LEU A 103 9.56 -2.50 -0.91
C LEU A 103 9.23 -2.63 -2.40
N SER A 104 10.21 -2.43 -3.28
CA SER A 104 10.02 -2.54 -4.73
C SER A 104 9.66 -3.97 -5.16
N SER A 105 10.31 -5.00 -4.61
CA SER A 105 9.98 -6.41 -4.92
C SER A 105 8.55 -6.77 -4.53
N SER A 106 8.01 -6.13 -3.50
CA SER A 106 6.61 -6.28 -3.07
C SER A 106 5.60 -5.88 -4.14
N ARG A 107 5.96 -4.94 -5.02
CA ARG A 107 5.08 -4.46 -6.09
C ARG A 107 4.76 -5.54 -7.12
N ILE A 108 5.66 -6.50 -7.30
CA ILE A 108 5.48 -7.62 -8.24
C ILE A 108 4.21 -8.40 -7.90
N LEU A 109 3.94 -8.65 -6.61
CA LEU A 109 2.71 -9.35 -6.18
C LEU A 109 1.45 -8.57 -6.54
N ILE A 110 1.52 -7.24 -6.52
CA ILE A 110 0.38 -6.39 -6.81
C ILE A 110 0.10 -6.29 -8.30
N GLU A 111 1.15 -6.13 -9.11
CA GLU A 111 1.04 -6.26 -10.56
C GLU A 111 0.44 -7.63 -10.94
N GLN A 112 0.83 -8.71 -10.25
CA GLN A 112 0.25 -10.04 -10.44
C GLN A 112 -1.23 -10.11 -10.04
N ALA A 113 -1.62 -9.58 -8.88
CA ALA A 113 -3.00 -9.61 -8.41
C ALA A 113 -3.94 -8.81 -9.32
N PHE A 114 -3.53 -7.59 -9.72
CA PHE A 114 -4.27 -6.80 -10.70
C PHE A 114 -4.26 -7.46 -12.09
N GLY A 115 -3.15 -8.09 -12.49
CA GLY A 115 -3.06 -8.88 -13.71
C GLY A 115 -4.08 -10.04 -13.72
N LYS A 116 -4.22 -10.76 -12.60
CA LYS A 116 -5.25 -11.80 -12.42
C LYS A 116 -6.66 -11.23 -12.48
N LEU A 117 -6.93 -10.11 -11.81
CA LEU A 117 -8.23 -9.43 -11.83
C LEU A 117 -8.64 -9.04 -13.26
N ILE A 118 -7.76 -8.35 -13.98
CA ILE A 118 -7.98 -7.90 -15.36
C ILE A 118 -8.06 -9.10 -16.33
N GLY A 119 -7.27 -10.14 -16.08
CA GLY A 119 -7.29 -11.38 -16.86
C GLY A 119 -8.62 -12.13 -16.75
N ARG A 120 -9.14 -12.25 -15.52
CA ARG A 120 -10.43 -12.90 -15.23
C ARG A 120 -11.61 -12.08 -15.76
N PHE A 121 -11.62 -10.78 -15.49
CA PHE A 121 -12.69 -9.88 -15.92
C PHE A 121 -12.22 -9.03 -17.10
N ARG A 122 -12.13 -9.62 -18.29
CA ARG A 122 -11.60 -8.96 -19.49
C ARG A 122 -12.32 -7.65 -19.85
N LYS A 123 -13.57 -7.46 -19.43
CA LYS A 123 -14.29 -6.17 -19.55
C LYS A 123 -13.55 -5.01 -18.87
N LEU A 124 -12.82 -5.27 -17.79
CA LEU A 124 -11.98 -4.27 -17.10
C LEU A 124 -10.81 -3.77 -17.95
N LYS A 125 -10.41 -4.47 -19.02
CA LYS A 125 -9.43 -3.93 -19.99
C LYS A 125 -9.97 -2.73 -20.76
N TYR A 126 -11.29 -2.64 -20.89
CA TYR A 126 -11.99 -1.61 -21.65
C TYR A 126 -12.59 -0.53 -20.75
N ALA A 127 -12.78 -0.82 -19.46
CA ALA A 127 -12.88 0.21 -18.45
C ALA A 127 -11.47 0.76 -18.25
N TYR A 128 -11.13 1.89 -18.87
CA TYR A 128 -9.83 2.54 -18.71
C TYR A 128 -9.58 2.91 -17.25
N MET A 129 -9.14 1.97 -16.43
CA MET A 129 -8.87 2.18 -15.01
C MET A 129 -7.43 2.64 -14.88
N CYS A 130 -7.24 3.84 -14.30
CA CYS A 130 -5.93 4.26 -13.83
C CYS A 130 -5.76 3.62 -12.45
N ILE A 131 -5.12 2.46 -12.41
CA ILE A 131 -4.97 1.71 -11.16
C ILE A 131 -4.00 2.50 -10.27
N THR A 132 -4.46 2.90 -9.08
CA THR A 132 -3.59 3.48 -8.06
C THR A 132 -3.33 2.40 -7.04
N GLU A 133 -2.07 2.02 -6.88
CA GLU A 133 -1.70 0.82 -6.14
C GLU A 133 -1.47 1.17 -4.67
N ILE A 134 -2.16 0.48 -3.74
CA ILE A 134 -1.92 0.55 -2.30
C ILE A 134 -1.72 -0.88 -1.80
N HIS A 135 -0.59 -1.19 -1.18
CA HIS A 135 -0.25 -2.59 -0.91
C HIS A 135 -0.52 -2.96 0.54
N LEU A 136 -1.45 -3.88 0.85
CA LEU A 136 -1.44 -4.51 2.18
C LEU A 136 -0.44 -5.66 2.17
N LYS A 137 0.84 -5.36 2.37
CA LYS A 137 1.70 -6.46 2.78
C LYS A 137 1.46 -6.75 4.25
N TYR A 138 0.98 -7.96 4.55
CA TYR A 138 1.26 -8.57 5.85
C TYR A 138 2.77 -8.72 5.95
N LEU A 139 3.43 -7.72 6.53
CA LEU A 139 4.78 -7.89 7.03
C LEU A 139 4.65 -8.37 8.46
N ILE A 140 4.46 -9.69 8.62
CA ILE A 140 4.99 -10.32 9.83
C ILE A 140 6.50 -10.21 9.69
N TRP A 141 7.11 -9.79 10.78
CA TRP A 141 8.45 -9.22 10.85
C TRP A 141 9.58 -10.17 10.43
N ASP A 142 9.30 -11.46 10.24
CA ASP A 142 10.30 -12.45 9.90
C ASP A 142 10.11 -12.94 8.46
N ASN A 143 11.05 -12.49 7.63
CA ASN A 143 11.31 -12.93 6.27
C ASN A 143 10.36 -12.37 5.20
N PHE A 144 10.95 -11.50 4.39
CA PHE A 144 10.47 -11.09 3.07
C PHE A 144 10.36 -12.26 2.05
N ASP A 145 10.46 -13.50 2.51
CA ASP A 145 10.25 -14.71 1.74
C ASP A 145 8.79 -15.13 1.85
N CYS A 146 8.12 -15.17 0.70
CA CYS A 146 6.82 -15.78 0.54
C CYS A 146 6.94 -17.29 0.81
N ASP A 147 6.73 -17.72 2.05
CA ASP A 147 6.20 -19.05 2.32
C ASP A 147 4.98 -18.93 3.23
N PRO A 148 3.83 -19.52 2.85
CA PRO A 148 2.64 -19.54 3.68
C PRO A 148 2.80 -20.69 4.69
N VAL A 149 3.69 -20.52 5.67
CA VAL A 149 3.68 -21.42 6.82
C VAL A 149 2.66 -20.86 7.80
N SER A 150 1.52 -21.54 7.83
CA SER A 150 0.56 -21.49 8.93
C SER A 150 1.30 -21.75 10.24
N THR A 151 1.63 -20.68 10.94
CA THR A 151 1.97 -20.76 12.35
C THR A 151 1.03 -19.80 13.04
N GLU A 152 0.11 -20.39 13.81
CA GLU A 152 -0.61 -19.70 14.87
C GLU A 152 0.45 -18.94 15.69
N ILE A 153 0.45 -17.61 15.57
CA ILE A 153 1.19 -16.77 16.49
C ILE A 153 0.19 -16.46 17.59
N ASP A 154 0.40 -17.11 18.73
CA ASP A 154 -0.28 -16.80 19.97
C ASP A 154 -0.22 -15.30 20.22
N PHE A 155 -1.42 -14.72 20.39
CA PHE A 155 -1.60 -13.35 20.85
C PHE A 155 -0.87 -13.19 22.19
N LEU A 156 0.24 -12.45 22.17
CA LEU A 156 0.78 -11.89 23.39
C LEU A 156 -0.04 -10.64 23.74
N GLU A 157 -0.64 -10.70 24.92
CA GLU A 157 -1.44 -9.65 25.53
C GLU A 157 -0.68 -8.32 25.59
N SER A 158 -1.49 -7.26 25.44
CA SER A 158 -1.21 -5.84 25.63
C SER A 158 -0.10 -5.50 26.62
N ASN A 159 0.85 -4.69 26.16
CA ASN A 159 1.38 -3.59 26.96
C ASN A 159 1.07 -2.29 26.21
N GLU A 160 0.70 -1.25 26.93
CA GLU A 160 0.58 0.12 26.42
C GLU A 160 1.96 0.61 25.95
N GLU A 161 2.44 0.13 24.81
CA GLU A 161 3.60 0.69 24.14
C GLU A 161 3.18 2.03 23.52
N GLU A 162 3.87 3.11 23.89
CA GLU A 162 3.73 4.41 23.23
C GLU A 162 3.73 4.20 21.71
N ALA A 163 2.73 4.75 21.03
CA ALA A 163 2.60 4.65 19.57
C ALA A 163 3.89 5.17 18.91
N ILE A 164 4.70 4.25 18.39
CA ILE A 164 5.95 4.57 17.71
C ILE A 164 5.59 5.30 16.41
N SER A 165 6.17 6.49 16.21
CA SER A 165 5.92 7.28 15.01
C SER A 165 6.23 6.47 13.74
N GLY A 166 5.44 6.66 12.68
CA GLY A 166 5.71 6.02 11.37
C GLY A 166 7.14 6.27 10.84
N LEU A 167 7.76 7.39 11.21
CA LEU A 167 9.16 7.67 10.88
C LEU A 167 10.14 6.76 11.63
N GLU A 168 9.94 6.60 12.94
CA GLU A 168 10.75 5.76 13.81
C GLU A 168 10.60 4.30 13.43
N LYS A 169 9.36 3.83 13.25
CA LYS A 169 9.03 2.48 12.76
C LYS A 169 9.74 2.18 11.44
N ARG A 170 9.73 3.10 10.48
CA ARG A 170 10.44 2.91 9.20
C ARG A 170 11.95 2.82 9.39
N ASN A 171 12.55 3.66 10.22
CA ASN A 171 13.99 3.64 10.46
C ASN A 171 14.42 2.34 11.17
N MET A 172 13.65 1.87 12.15
CA MET A 172 13.86 0.57 12.80
C MET A 172 13.83 -0.57 11.77
N LEU A 173 12.77 -0.63 10.96
CA LEU A 173 12.64 -1.63 9.88
C LEU A 173 13.79 -1.55 8.87
N CYS A 174 14.23 -0.35 8.52
CA CYS A 174 15.34 -0.14 7.60
C CYS A 174 16.65 -0.75 8.12
N ASN A 175 16.94 -0.59 9.41
CA ASN A 175 18.15 -1.11 10.03
C ASN A 175 18.08 -2.64 10.17
N LEU A 176 16.93 -3.17 10.59
CA LEU A 176 16.73 -4.61 10.76
C LEU A 176 16.85 -5.38 9.45
N LEU A 177 16.30 -4.83 8.37
CA LEU A 177 16.33 -5.48 7.06
C LEU A 177 17.72 -5.46 6.40
N ALA A 178 18.69 -4.76 6.98
CA ALA A 178 20.07 -4.64 6.52
C ALA A 178 21.07 -5.51 7.31
N LEU A 179 20.62 -6.15 8.40
CA LEU A 179 21.32 -7.26 9.06
C LEU A 179 21.22 -8.53 8.21
#